data_AF-A0ABD1Q6V8-F1
#
_entry.id   AF-A0ABD1Q6V8-F1
#
_cell.length_a   1.000
_cell.length_b   1.000
_cell.length_c   1.000
_cell.angle_alpha   90.00
_cell.angle_beta   90.00
_cell.angle_gamma   90.00
#
_symmetry.space_group_name_H-M   'P 1'
#
loop_
_entity.id
_entity.type
_entity.pdbx_description
1 polymer ?
#
loop_
_entity_poly.entity_id
_entity_poly.type
_entity_poly.pdbx_seq_one_letter_code
_entity_poly.pdbx_strand_id
1 'polypeptide(L)'
;MLATFLASTPLLKESWKLCHHANTALVQNFVMNQVGEVNYVAFPTVQKLGGANSCSKDSVALGTAAEGFFIAFNRHDEGEAPVMFHVGLLQLFLALYNTHITI
;
A
#
# COMPACT_ATOMS: atom_id res chain seq x y z
N MET A 1 13.87 -22.94 6.16
CA MET A 1 12.52 -23.51 6.38
C MET A 1 11.41 -22.54 6.00
N LEU A 2 11.37 -21.27 6.49
CA LEU A 2 10.29 -20.33 6.15
C LEU A 2 10.16 -20.02 4.65
N ALA A 3 11.27 -19.68 3.97
CA ALA A 3 11.23 -19.36 2.54
C ALA A 3 10.72 -20.55 1.69
N THR A 4 11.19 -21.76 1.98
CA THR A 4 10.72 -23.00 1.35
C THR A 4 9.24 -23.24 1.63
N PHE A 5 8.79 -23.00 2.86
CA PHE A 5 7.38 -23.10 3.22
C PHE A 5 6.53 -22.11 2.43
N LEU A 6 6.89 -20.82 2.41
CA LEU A 6 6.19 -19.79 1.62
C LEU A 6 6.13 -20.15 0.14
N ALA A 7 7.23 -20.65 -0.43
CA ALA A 7 7.30 -21.08 -1.82
C ALA A 7 6.43 -22.32 -2.12
N SER A 8 6.16 -23.16 -1.12
CA SER A 8 5.26 -24.31 -1.24
C SER A 8 3.77 -23.94 -1.19
N THR A 9 3.45 -22.73 -0.72
CA THR A 9 2.07 -22.22 -0.71
C THR A 9 1.72 -21.50 -2.02
N PRO A 10 0.43 -21.40 -2.39
CA PRO A 10 0.00 -20.61 -3.54
C PRO A 10 0.19 -19.10 -3.36
N LEU A 11 0.54 -18.62 -2.15
CA LEU A 11 0.59 -17.20 -1.80
C LEU A 11 1.39 -16.39 -2.82
N LEU A 12 2.67 -16.74 -3.05
CA LEU A 12 3.53 -15.99 -3.97
C LEU A 12 3.03 -16.01 -5.40
N LYS A 13 2.52 -17.16 -5.86
CA LYS A 13 2.03 -17.34 -7.23
C LYS A 13 0.76 -16.54 -7.47
N GLU A 14 -0.21 -16.61 -6.57
CA GLU A 14 -1.49 -15.91 -6.71
C GLU A 14 -1.33 -14.40 -6.48
N SER A 15 -0.51 -13.98 -5.52
CA SER A 15 -0.14 -12.57 -5.35
C SER A 15 0.52 -12.00 -6.61
N TRP A 16 1.51 -12.70 -7.18
CA TRP A 16 2.21 -12.22 -8.37
C TRP A 16 1.29 -12.09 -9.59
N LYS A 17 0.43 -13.09 -9.82
CA LYS A 17 -0.56 -13.04 -10.90
C LYS A 17 -1.51 -11.84 -10.75
N LEU A 18 -2.01 -11.60 -9.55
CA LEU A 18 -2.92 -10.49 -9.31
C LEU A 18 -2.22 -9.14 -9.46
N CYS A 19 -0.97 -9.01 -9.00
CA CYS A 19 -0.15 -7.82 -9.24
C CYS A 19 0.07 -7.57 -10.73
N HIS A 20 0.38 -8.61 -11.51
CA HIS A 20 0.51 -8.48 -12.95
C HIS A 20 -0.79 -8.02 -13.61
N HIS A 21 -1.91 -8.62 -13.22
CA HIS A 21 -3.23 -8.24 -13.72
C HIS A 21 -3.58 -6.78 -13.37
N ALA A 22 -3.35 -6.35 -12.12
CA ALA A 22 -3.57 -4.98 -11.70
C ALA A 22 -2.74 -3.99 -12.55
N ASN A 23 -1.48 -4.30 -12.83
CA ASN A 23 -0.63 -3.45 -13.68
C ASN A 23 -1.08 -3.37 -15.15
N THR A 24 -1.82 -4.37 -15.65
CA THR A 24 -2.39 -4.36 -17.01
C THR A 24 -3.79 -3.76 -17.10
N ALA A 25 -4.43 -3.50 -15.96
CA ALA A 25 -5.79 -2.97 -15.93
C ALA A 25 -5.82 -1.54 -16.47
N LEU A 26 -6.77 -1.26 -17.38
CA LEU A 26 -6.98 0.06 -17.96
C LEU A 26 -7.45 1.09 -16.93
N VAL A 27 -8.12 0.62 -15.87
CA VAL A 27 -8.60 1.44 -14.75
C VAL A 27 -7.56 1.37 -13.63
N GLN A 28 -7.05 2.52 -13.20
CA GLN A 28 -6.05 2.65 -12.16
C GLN A 28 -6.65 2.56 -10.75
N ASN A 29 -7.34 1.46 -10.45
CA ASN A 29 -7.81 1.15 -9.10
C ASN A 29 -7.22 -0.18 -8.62
N PHE A 30 -7.40 -0.52 -7.35
CA PHE A 30 -7.02 -1.84 -6.85
C PHE A 30 -7.89 -2.93 -7.49
N VAL A 31 -7.30 -4.11 -7.65
CA VAL A 31 -8.01 -5.32 -8.08
C VAL A 31 -8.12 -6.25 -6.89
N MET A 32 -9.29 -6.83 -6.71
CA MET A 32 -9.54 -7.88 -5.72
C MET A 32 -9.82 -9.21 -6.42
N ASN A 33 -9.26 -10.29 -5.91
CA ASN A 33 -9.57 -11.65 -6.37
C ASN A 33 -9.66 -12.60 -5.17
N GLN A 34 -10.71 -13.40 -5.12
CA GLN A 34 -10.92 -14.40 -4.08
C GLN A 34 -10.46 -15.77 -4.57
N VAL A 35 -9.56 -16.41 -3.82
CA VAL A 35 -9.10 -17.79 -4.08
C VAL A 35 -9.41 -18.62 -2.84
N GLY A 36 -10.47 -19.41 -2.92
CA GLY A 36 -11.00 -20.14 -1.76
C GLY A 36 -11.46 -19.18 -0.67
N GLU A 37 -10.86 -19.28 0.52
CA GLU A 37 -11.18 -18.43 1.68
C GLU A 37 -10.29 -17.18 1.79
N VAL A 38 -9.33 -17.01 0.88
CA VAL A 38 -8.36 -15.90 0.93
C VAL A 38 -8.71 -14.84 -0.12
N ASN A 39 -8.87 -13.60 0.34
CA ASN A 39 -9.05 -12.43 -0.52
C ASN A 39 -7.71 -11.76 -0.79
N TYR A 40 -7.31 -11.74 -2.06
CA TYR A 40 -6.12 -11.07 -2.53
C TYR A 40 -6.51 -9.68 -3.03
N VAL A 41 -5.79 -8.65 -2.59
CA VAL A 41 -5.95 -7.27 -3.05
C VAL A 41 -4.62 -6.81 -3.61
N ALA A 42 -4.61 -6.38 -4.86
CA ALA A 42 -3.42 -5.85 -5.52
C ALA A 42 -3.64 -4.40 -5.94
N PHE A 43 -2.66 -3.57 -5.63
CA PHE A 43 -2.63 -2.18 -6.05
C PHE A 43 -1.73 -2.06 -7.29
N PRO A 44 -2.20 -1.43 -8.39
CA PRO A 44 -1.38 -1.24 -9.58
C PRO A 44 -0.24 -0.26 -9.31
N THR A 45 0.83 -0.37 -10.08
CA THR A 45 1.90 0.63 -10.08
C THR A 45 1.33 1.95 -10.57
N VAL A 46 1.40 2.98 -9.73
CA VAL A 46 0.87 4.31 -10.03
C VAL A 46 1.81 5.03 -11.00
N GLN A 47 1.62 4.80 -12.29
CA GLN A 47 2.38 5.48 -13.34
C GLN A 47 1.86 6.91 -13.60
N LYS A 48 0.68 7.28 -13.05
CA LYS A 48 -0.10 8.44 -13.56
C LYS A 48 -0.77 9.29 -12.48
N LEU A 49 -0.19 9.40 -11.28
CA LEU A 49 -0.45 10.61 -10.48
C LEU A 49 0.45 11.71 -11.06
N GLY A 50 -0.09 12.41 -12.06
CA GLY A 50 0.67 13.32 -12.91
C GLY A 50 1.49 14.35 -12.15
N GLY A 51 2.77 14.46 -12.52
CA GLY A 51 3.60 15.65 -12.29
C GLY A 51 4.54 15.61 -11.09
N ALA A 52 4.27 14.79 -10.07
CA ALA A 52 5.24 14.58 -9.00
C ALA A 52 6.04 13.33 -9.33
N ASN A 53 7.35 13.47 -9.49
CA ASN A 53 8.28 12.36 -9.39
C ASN A 53 7.97 11.66 -8.06
N SER A 54 7.17 10.59 -8.09
CA SER A 54 6.69 9.88 -6.89
C SER A 54 7.79 9.10 -6.17
N CYS A 55 9.04 9.32 -6.59
CA CYS A 55 10.29 8.96 -5.95
C CYS A 55 10.99 10.20 -5.36
N SER A 56 10.27 11.26 -5.03
CA SER A 56 10.83 12.26 -4.12
C SER A 56 11.17 11.52 -2.84
N LYS A 57 12.45 11.56 -2.42
CA LYS A 57 12.94 10.95 -1.17
C LYS A 57 12.32 11.57 0.09
N ASP A 58 11.35 12.46 -0.12
CA ASP A 58 10.62 13.17 0.91
C ASP A 58 9.84 12.18 1.75
N SER A 59 10.22 12.15 3.01
CA SER A 59 9.53 11.41 4.05
C SER A 59 8.90 12.40 5.03
N VAL A 60 7.71 12.10 5.52
CA VAL A 60 7.01 12.93 6.49
C VAL A 60 6.78 12.18 7.79
N ALA A 61 6.88 12.90 8.91
CA ALA A 61 6.63 12.36 10.23
C ALA A 61 5.13 12.07 10.40
N LEU A 62 4.83 10.88 10.93
CA LEU A 62 3.47 10.37 11.05
C LEU A 62 2.49 11.31 11.78
N GLY A 63 2.96 11.94 12.87
CA GLY A 63 2.14 12.83 13.69
C GLY A 63 1.65 14.09 12.98
N THR A 64 2.19 14.42 11.79
CA THR A 64 1.85 15.65 11.05
C THR A 64 1.04 15.42 9.77
N ALA A 65 1.02 14.21 9.22
CA ALA A 65 0.54 13.97 7.85
C ALA A 65 -0.67 13.04 7.72
N ALA A 66 -1.00 12.27 8.78
CA ALA A 66 -2.05 11.27 8.73
C ALA A 66 -2.73 11.14 10.10
N GLU A 67 -3.17 12.28 10.64
CA GLU A 67 -3.81 12.38 11.94
C GLU A 67 -4.99 11.39 12.03
N GLY A 68 -4.89 10.42 12.95
CA GLY A 68 -5.91 9.40 13.18
C GLY A 68 -5.73 8.04 12.47
N PHE A 69 -5.00 7.93 11.36
CA PHE A 69 -4.92 6.67 10.60
C PHE A 69 -3.94 5.64 11.19
N PHE A 70 -2.85 6.11 11.79
CA PHE A 70 -1.72 5.27 12.16
C PHE A 70 -1.34 5.42 13.65
N ILE A 71 -2.32 5.66 14.53
CA ILE A 71 -2.10 5.89 15.96
C ILE A 71 -1.28 4.76 16.61
N ALA A 72 -1.43 3.51 16.14
CA ALA A 72 -0.64 2.37 16.62
C ALA A 72 0.88 2.51 16.43
N PHE A 73 1.31 3.28 15.43
CA PHE A 73 2.72 3.59 15.15
C PHE A 73 3.22 4.85 15.88
N ASN A 74 2.35 5.53 16.64
CA ASN A 74 2.68 6.71 17.43
C ASN A 74 3.05 6.37 18.89
N ARG A 75 3.45 5.12 19.16
CA ARG A 75 3.91 4.65 20.47
C ARG A 75 5.38 5.02 20.69
N HIS A 76 5.72 6.29 20.51
CA HIS A 76 7.05 6.78 20.85
C HIS A 76 7.15 6.85 22.37
N ASP A 77 8.09 6.08 22.94
CA ASP A 77 8.62 6.39 24.25
C ASP A 77 9.30 7.76 24.18
N GLU A 78 9.25 8.56 25.25
CA GLU A 78 9.86 9.90 25.29
C GLU A 78 11.34 9.82 24.90
N GLY A 79 11.67 10.23 23.66
CA GLY A 79 13.03 10.27 23.14
C GLY A 79 13.27 9.56 21.79
N GLU A 80 12.30 8.80 21.27
CA GLU A 80 12.46 8.14 19.97
C GLU A 80 12.09 9.04 18.78
N ALA A 81 12.76 8.79 17.64
CA ALA A 81 12.52 9.52 16.41
C ALA A 81 11.18 9.11 15.79
N PRO A 82 10.36 10.07 15.30
CA PRO A 82 9.03 9.77 14.77
C PRO A 82 9.11 8.82 13.57
N VAL A 83 8.07 7.98 13.42
CA VAL A 83 7.96 7.09 12.25
C VAL A 83 7.79 7.94 10.99
N MET A 84 8.69 7.72 10.02
CA MET A 84 8.73 8.45 8.76
C MET A 84 8.05 7.65 7.66
N PHE A 85 7.13 8.30 6.94
CA PHE A 85 6.40 7.72 5.81
C PHE A 85 6.85 8.34 4.49
N HIS A 86 7.01 7.53 3.46
CA HIS A 86 7.26 8.03 2.11
C HIS A 86 6.05 8.85 1.63
N VAL A 87 6.25 10.14 1.31
CA VAL A 87 5.16 11.07 1.00
C VAL A 87 4.30 10.57 -0.15
N GLY A 88 4.92 10.08 -1.23
CA GLY A 88 4.19 9.55 -2.39
C GLY A 88 3.29 8.35 -2.07
N LEU A 89 3.71 7.47 -1.15
CA LEU A 89 2.90 6.31 -0.76
C LEU A 89 1.77 6.72 0.16
N LEU A 90 2.01 7.69 1.05
CA LEU A 90 0.97 8.23 1.92
C LEU A 90 -0.11 8.96 1.10
N GLN A 91 0.29 9.78 0.12
CA GLN A 91 -0.65 10.45 -0.77
C GLN A 91 -1.47 9.46 -1.59
N LEU A 92 -0.85 8.38 -2.08
CA LEU A 92 -1.56 7.31 -2.77
C LEU A 92 -2.59 6.64 -1.85
N PHE A 93 -2.20 6.29 -0.62
CA PHE A 93 -3.10 5.71 0.36
C PHE A 93 -4.30 6.62 0.63
N LEU A 94 -4.06 7.91 0.89
CA LEU A 94 -5.12 8.90 1.13
C LEU A 94 -6.03 9.07 -0.09
N ALA A 95 -5.47 9.09 -1.30
CA ALA A 95 -6.25 9.16 -2.53
C ALA A 95 -7.20 7.95 -2.68
N LEU A 96 -6.69 6.74 -2.49
CA LEU A 96 -7.48 5.50 -2.55
C LEU A 96 -8.55 5.44 -1.47
N TYR A 97 -8.21 5.83 -0.24
CA TYR A 97 -9.16 5.87 0.87
C TYR A 97 -10.31 6.85 0.60
N ASN A 98 -9.99 8.07 0.16
CA ASN A 98 -11.00 9.09 -0.11
C ASN A 98 -11.87 8.77 -1.34
N THR A 99 -11.35 8.06 -2.34
CA THR A 99 -12.16 7.60 -3.48
C THR A 99 -13.22 6.55 -3.11
N HIS A 100 -13.10 5.91 -1.95
CA HIS A 100 -14.08 4.95 -1.44
C HIS A 100 -15.12 5.55 -0.47
N ILE A 101 -15.06 6.86 -0.19
CA ILE A 101 -16.11 7.60 0.53
C ILE A 101 -17.12 8.14 -0.49
N THR A 102 -17.86 7.22 -1.11
CA THR A 102 -19.18 7.53 -1.68
C THR A 102 -20.02 6.29 -1.43
N ILE A 103 -20.58 6.21 -0.23
CA ILE A 103 -21.66 5.27 0.14
C ILE A 103 -22.95 6.08 0.09
#